data_AF-A0A6N8UR52-F1
#
_entry.id   AF-A0A6N8UR52-F1
#
_cell.length_a   1.000
_cell.length_b   1.000
_cell.length_c   1.000
_cell.angle_alpha   90.00
_cell.angle_beta   90.00
_cell.angle_gamma   90.00
#
_symmetry.space_group_name_H-M   'P 1'
#
loop_
_entity.id
_entity.type
_entity.pdbx_description
1 polymer ?
#
loop_
_entity_poly.entity_id
_entity_poly.type
_entity_poly.pdbx_seq_one_letter_code
_entity_poly.pdbx_strand_id
1 'polypeptide(L)'
;GWTVGKRLLQYERSSIGGRGATRQRVVTLDETAKQYAGEDKGKIADDDLRQRVINLLQDDRAYQLTIRRSYEEAQNTQAPSFLSSFFKYFGTEQNMTRQDLLMDILGTSGLGWKGSGFDGSQLGSTRGWLRSKANSIEGGTSEVQLNIIAKRVLGLPD
;
A
#
# COMPACT_ATOMS: atom_id res chain seq x y z
N GLY A 1 10.37 8.71 28.22
CA GLY A 1 9.71 9.34 27.06
C GLY A 1 9.78 8.46 25.82
N TRP A 2 10.95 8.32 25.20
CA TRP A 2 11.13 7.66 23.90
C TRP A 2 10.76 6.16 23.84
N THR A 3 11.03 5.40 24.90
CA THR A 3 10.64 3.98 24.99
C THR A 3 9.12 3.79 24.99
N VAL A 4 8.37 4.74 25.55
CA VAL A 4 6.91 4.74 25.56
C VAL A 4 6.37 5.16 24.18
N GLY A 5 6.96 6.18 23.55
CA GLY A 5 6.61 6.60 22.19
C GLY A 5 6.79 5.49 21.14
N LYS A 6 7.85 4.68 21.23
CA LYS A 6 8.07 3.52 20.36
C LYS A 6 6.98 2.44 20.52
N ARG A 7 6.53 2.21 21.75
CA ARG A 7 5.46 1.23 22.05
C ARG A 7 4.10 1.69 21.51
N LEU A 8 3.78 2.98 21.62
CA LEU A 8 2.54 3.54 21.05
C LEU A 8 2.52 3.46 19.52
N LEU A 9 3.62 3.85 18.87
CA LEU A 9 3.73 3.80 17.40
C LEU A 9 3.66 2.37 16.85
N GLN A 10 4.17 1.37 17.58
CA GLN A 10 4.00 -0.04 17.22
C GLN A 10 2.54 -0.50 17.30
N TYR A 11 1.79 -0.03 18.31
CA TYR A 11 0.38 -0.35 18.48
C TYR A 11 -0.48 0.31 17.40
N GLU A 12 -0.24 1.58 17.08
CA GLU A 12 -0.95 2.30 16.01
C GLU A 12 -0.69 1.68 14.64
N ARG A 13 0.53 1.22 14.34
CA ARG A 13 0.88 0.54 13.07
C ARG A 13 0.17 -0.81 12.88
N SER A 14 -0.23 -1.48 13.95
CA SER A 14 -1.07 -2.69 13.87
C SER A 14 -2.54 -2.38 13.52
N SER A 15 -2.99 -1.15 13.78
CA SER A 15 -4.37 -0.69 13.55
C SER A 15 -4.60 -0.04 12.18
N ILE A 16 -3.53 0.31 11.45
CA ILE A 16 -3.60 0.83 10.07
C ILE A 16 -4.05 -0.25 9.08
N GLY A 17 -4.05 -1.53 9.49
CA GLY A 17 -4.45 -2.68 8.67
C GLY A 17 -5.96 -2.94 8.57
N GLY A 18 -6.83 -2.21 9.27
CA GLY A 18 -8.25 -2.40 9.04
C GLY A 18 -9.18 -1.69 10.01
N ARG A 19 -9.95 -0.72 9.50
CA ARG A 19 -11.27 -0.37 10.04
C ARG A 19 -12.22 0.08 8.91
N GLY A 20 -13.22 -0.77 8.70
CA GLY A 20 -14.58 -0.52 8.19
C GLY A 20 -14.83 0.68 7.29
N ALA A 21 -14.88 0.44 5.98
CA ALA A 21 -15.70 1.23 5.07
C ALA A 21 -16.96 0.42 4.71
N THR A 22 -18.10 1.13 4.67
CA THR A 22 -19.43 0.67 4.25
C THR A 22 -19.37 -0.25 3.02
N ARG A 23 -20.25 -1.26 2.94
CA ARG A 23 -20.36 -2.28 1.85
C ARG A 23 -20.75 -1.70 0.47
N GLN A 24 -20.13 -0.62 0.03
CA GLN A 24 -20.15 -0.23 -1.37
C GLN A 24 -19.15 -1.11 -2.12
N ARG A 25 -19.54 -1.60 -3.30
CA ARG A 25 -18.63 -2.32 -4.19
C ARG A 25 -17.49 -1.38 -4.55
N VAL A 26 -16.30 -1.67 -4.04
CA VAL A 26 -15.07 -0.97 -4.41
C VAL A 26 -14.65 -1.54 -5.77
N VAL A 27 -14.60 -0.68 -6.80
CA VAL A 27 -14.06 -1.06 -8.11
C VAL A 27 -12.59 -1.43 -7.93
N THR A 28 -12.21 -2.61 -8.41
CA THR A 28 -10.83 -3.09 -8.26
C THR A 28 -9.91 -2.45 -9.29
N LEU A 29 -8.59 -2.54 -9.06
CA LEU A 29 -7.61 -1.97 -9.99
C LEU A 29 -7.65 -2.65 -11.36
N ASP A 30 -7.89 -3.96 -11.41
CA ASP A 30 -8.03 -4.73 -12.65
C ASP A 30 -9.33 -4.39 -13.40
N GLU A 31 -10.45 -4.16 -12.69
CA GLU A 31 -11.69 -3.65 -13.30
C GLU A 31 -11.47 -2.27 -13.91
N THR A 32 -10.74 -1.39 -13.22
CA THR A 32 -10.42 -0.04 -13.71
C THR A 32 -9.46 -0.11 -14.91
N ALA A 33 -8.45 -0.98 -14.86
CA ALA A 33 -7.53 -1.20 -15.97
C ALA A 33 -8.26 -1.70 -17.22
N LYS A 34 -9.21 -2.63 -17.09
CA LYS A 34 -10.06 -3.08 -18.20
C LYS A 34 -10.94 -1.96 -18.77
N GLN A 35 -11.47 -1.10 -17.90
CA GLN A 35 -12.30 0.01 -18.32
C GLN A 35 -11.52 1.04 -19.16
N TYR A 36 -10.29 1.37 -18.76
CA TYR A 36 -9.51 2.45 -19.39
C TYR A 36 -8.55 1.96 -20.49
N ALA A 37 -7.96 0.77 -20.34
CA ALA A 37 -7.04 0.20 -21.34
C ALA A 37 -7.70 -0.85 -22.25
N GLY A 38 -8.98 -1.16 -22.04
CA GLY A 38 -9.73 -2.15 -22.80
C GLY A 38 -9.58 -3.58 -22.28
N GLU A 39 -10.42 -4.46 -22.81
CA GLU A 39 -10.48 -5.87 -22.43
C GLU A 39 -10.30 -6.77 -23.66
N ASP A 40 -9.37 -7.72 -23.60
CA ASP A 40 -9.21 -8.82 -24.57
C ASP A 40 -9.44 -10.16 -23.88
N LYS A 41 -10.46 -10.91 -24.31
CA LYS A 41 -10.80 -12.24 -23.80
C LYS A 41 -10.84 -12.31 -22.26
N GLY A 42 -11.42 -11.31 -21.61
CA GLY A 42 -11.54 -11.27 -20.15
C GLY A 42 -10.31 -10.72 -19.41
N LYS A 43 -9.30 -10.23 -20.12
CA LYS A 43 -8.03 -9.72 -19.58
C LYS A 43 -7.84 -8.26 -19.94
N ILE A 44 -7.03 -7.54 -19.17
CA ILE A 44 -6.54 -6.21 -19.57
C ILE A 44 -5.85 -6.35 -20.94
N ALA A 45 -6.26 -5.54 -21.92
CA ALA A 45 -5.82 -5.65 -23.29
C ALA A 45 -4.35 -5.22 -23.48
N ASP A 46 -3.88 -4.23 -22.71
CA ASP A 46 -2.47 -3.84 -22.66
C ASP A 46 -1.64 -4.87 -21.87
N ASP A 47 -0.68 -5.50 -22.54
CA ASP A 47 0.15 -6.57 -21.99
C ASP A 47 1.10 -6.10 -20.87
N ASP A 48 1.68 -4.90 -21.00
CA ASP A 48 2.59 -4.33 -19.98
C ASP A 48 1.79 -3.94 -18.73
N LEU A 49 0.70 -3.21 -18.93
CA LEU A 49 -0.19 -2.80 -17.84
C LEU A 49 -0.73 -4.03 -17.10
N ARG A 50 -1.13 -5.06 -17.84
CA ARG A 50 -1.59 -6.32 -17.26
C ARG A 50 -0.52 -6.95 -16.36
N GLN A 51 0.74 -7.00 -16.81
CA GLN A 51 1.82 -7.58 -16.01
C GLN A 51 2.05 -6.79 -14.73
N ARG A 52 2.02 -5.46 -14.80
CA ARG A 52 2.18 -4.57 -13.63
C ARG A 52 1.05 -4.74 -12.62
N VAL A 53 -0.20 -4.85 -13.09
CA VAL A 53 -1.37 -5.15 -12.23
C VAL A 53 -1.23 -6.52 -11.59
N ILE A 54 -0.81 -7.55 -12.34
CA ILE A 54 -0.60 -8.90 -11.79
C ILE A 54 0.46 -8.88 -10.68
N ASN A 55 1.61 -8.25 -10.92
CA ASN A 55 2.68 -8.17 -9.93
C ASN A 55 2.19 -7.49 -8.64
N LEU A 56 1.51 -6.35 -8.77
CA LEU A 56 0.93 -5.65 -7.62
C LEU A 56 -0.04 -6.55 -6.83
N LEU A 57 -0.93 -7.29 -7.51
CA LEU A 57 -1.89 -8.19 -6.86
C LEU A 57 -1.21 -9.40 -6.19
N GLN A 58 -0.14 -9.93 -6.79
CA GLN A 58 0.67 -10.99 -6.20
C GLN A 58 1.35 -10.51 -4.92
N ASP A 59 1.94 -9.31 -4.96
CA ASP A 59 2.57 -8.66 -3.80
C ASP A 59 1.55 -8.38 -2.70
N ASP A 60 0.36 -7.88 -3.04
CA ASP A 60 -0.75 -7.67 -2.10
C ASP A 60 -1.13 -8.98 -1.42
N ARG A 61 -1.22 -10.08 -2.18
CA ARG A 61 -1.55 -11.40 -1.65
C ARG A 61 -0.45 -11.93 -0.73
N ALA A 62 0.81 -11.84 -1.13
CA ALA A 62 1.95 -12.25 -0.32
C ALA A 62 2.03 -11.43 0.99
N TYR A 63 1.75 -10.14 0.91
CA TYR A 63 1.70 -9.24 2.06
C TYR A 63 0.62 -9.63 3.06
N GLN A 64 -0.60 -9.91 2.59
CA GLN A 64 -1.70 -10.37 3.46
C GLN A 64 -1.39 -11.70 4.16
N LEU A 65 -0.77 -12.64 3.42
CA LEU A 65 -0.32 -13.90 4.02
C LEU A 65 0.78 -13.67 5.07
N THR A 66 1.67 -12.72 4.83
CA THR A 66 2.73 -12.35 5.78
C THR A 66 2.17 -11.69 7.04
N ILE A 67 1.19 -10.79 6.93
CA ILE A 67 0.47 -10.22 8.08
C ILE A 67 -0.16 -11.34 8.91
N ARG A 68 -0.88 -12.26 8.25
CA ARG A 68 -1.53 -13.39 8.93
C ARG A 68 -0.52 -14.25 9.67
N ARG A 69 0.57 -14.66 9.00
CA ARG A 69 1.66 -15.43 9.62
C ARG A 69 2.22 -14.72 10.84
N SER A 70 2.52 -13.42 10.74
CA SER A 70 3.07 -12.66 11.86
C SER A 70 2.11 -12.50 13.02
N TYR A 71 0.80 -12.42 12.76
CA TYR A 71 -0.21 -12.45 13.81
C TYR A 71 -0.22 -13.81 14.53
N GLU A 72 -0.21 -14.91 13.78
CA GLU A 72 -0.17 -16.28 14.32
C GLU A 72 1.12 -16.56 15.13
N GLU A 73 2.28 -16.08 14.66
CA GLU A 73 3.56 -16.16 15.39
C GLU A 73 3.53 -15.35 16.69
N ALA A 74 2.92 -14.17 16.68
CA ALA A 74 2.82 -13.31 17.87
C ALA A 74 1.94 -13.91 18.98
N GLN A 75 1.01 -14.81 18.66
CA GLN A 75 0.23 -15.54 19.68
C GLN A 75 1.10 -16.51 20.49
N ASN A 76 2.17 -17.03 19.88
CA ASN A 76 2.98 -18.11 20.45
C ASN A 76 4.33 -17.63 21.00
N THR A 77 4.67 -16.34 20.84
CA THR A 77 6.01 -15.82 21.20
C THR A 77 5.88 -14.49 21.96
N GLN A 78 6.53 -14.37 23.13
CA GLN A 78 6.53 -13.11 23.92
C GLN A 78 7.49 -12.03 23.38
N ALA A 79 8.34 -12.34 22.42
CA ALA A 79 9.36 -11.42 21.94
C ALA A 79 8.76 -10.37 20.97
N PRO A 80 9.01 -9.07 21.17
CA PRO A 80 8.58 -8.05 20.23
C PRO A 80 9.30 -8.22 18.89
N SER A 81 8.55 -8.52 17.82
CA SER A 81 9.13 -8.62 16.48
C SER A 81 9.33 -7.22 15.88
N PHE A 82 10.49 -6.98 15.26
CA PHE A 82 10.74 -5.77 14.48
C PHE A 82 10.02 -5.78 13.12
N LEU A 83 9.10 -6.74 12.91
CA LEU A 83 8.30 -6.84 11.69
C LEU A 83 7.36 -5.66 11.49
N SER A 84 7.00 -4.92 12.55
CA SER A 84 6.22 -3.68 12.43
C SER A 84 6.89 -2.64 11.53
N SER A 85 8.22 -2.57 11.50
CA SER A 85 8.97 -1.70 10.58
C SER A 85 8.92 -2.20 9.14
N PHE A 86 9.00 -3.53 8.93
CA PHE A 86 8.78 -4.13 7.62
C PHE A 86 7.36 -3.84 7.10
N PHE A 87 6.33 -4.08 7.92
CA PHE A 87 4.94 -3.82 7.53
C PHE A 87 4.70 -2.35 7.19
N LYS A 88 5.24 -1.41 7.99
CA LYS A 88 5.15 0.01 7.66
C LYS A 88 5.80 0.32 6.32
N TYR A 89 7.03 -0.17 6.11
CA TYR A 89 7.77 0.08 4.88
C TYR A 89 7.06 -0.51 3.67
N PHE A 90 6.84 -1.83 3.65
CA PHE A 90 6.25 -2.51 2.51
C PHE A 90 4.84 -2.00 2.20
N GLY A 91 3.97 -1.84 3.20
CA GLY A 91 2.62 -1.33 2.98
C GLY A 91 2.60 0.10 2.42
N THR A 92 3.61 0.91 2.76
CA THR A 92 3.78 2.26 2.21
C THR A 92 4.19 2.22 0.74
N GLU A 93 5.25 1.50 0.41
CA GLU A 93 5.74 1.35 -0.97
C GLU A 93 4.68 0.71 -1.86
N GLN A 94 3.96 -0.29 -1.35
CA GLN A 94 2.87 -0.95 -2.06
C GLN A 94 1.70 -0.01 -2.33
N ASN A 95 1.31 0.82 -1.36
CA ASN A 95 0.26 1.81 -1.59
C ASN A 95 0.69 2.87 -2.61
N MET A 96 1.91 3.38 -2.53
CA MET A 96 2.42 4.34 -3.53
C MET A 96 2.43 3.72 -4.92
N THR A 97 2.93 2.49 -5.06
CA THR A 97 2.95 1.76 -6.34
C THR A 97 1.54 1.54 -6.89
N ARG A 98 0.57 1.18 -6.04
CA ARG A 98 -0.84 1.06 -6.42
C ARG A 98 -1.39 2.38 -6.95
N GLN A 99 -1.11 3.50 -6.28
CA GLN A 99 -1.60 4.81 -6.71
C GLN A 99 -0.92 5.28 -7.99
N ASP A 100 0.39 5.07 -8.14
CA ASP A 100 1.12 5.38 -9.38
C ASP A 100 0.55 4.57 -10.56
N LEU A 101 0.29 3.27 -10.37
CA LEU A 101 -0.33 2.43 -11.39
C LEU A 101 -1.76 2.86 -11.73
N LEU A 102 -2.54 3.30 -10.74
CA LEU A 102 -3.87 3.87 -10.97
C LEU A 102 -3.79 5.14 -11.84
N MET A 103 -2.81 6.00 -11.62
CA MET A 103 -2.60 7.20 -12.43
C MET A 103 -2.25 6.84 -13.88
N ASP A 104 -1.40 5.84 -14.08
CA ASP A 104 -1.06 5.34 -15.42
C ASP A 104 -2.29 4.78 -16.15
N ILE A 105 -3.15 4.04 -15.44
CA ILE A 105 -4.42 3.51 -15.98
C ILE A 105 -5.35 4.65 -16.41
N LEU A 106 -5.51 5.67 -15.57
CA LEU A 106 -6.42 6.78 -15.84
C LEU A 106 -5.90 7.74 -16.93
N GLY A 107 -4.59 7.76 -17.18
CA GLY A 107 -3.96 8.70 -18.09
C GLY A 107 -4.30 10.15 -17.75
N THR A 108 -4.70 10.95 -18.75
CA THR A 108 -5.06 12.37 -18.54
C THR A 108 -6.26 12.56 -17.61
N SER A 109 -7.15 11.57 -17.51
CA SER A 109 -8.28 11.62 -16.58
C SER A 109 -7.85 11.55 -15.12
N GLY A 110 -6.63 11.06 -14.84
CA GLY A 110 -6.04 11.03 -13.50
C GLY A 110 -5.44 12.36 -13.05
N LEU A 111 -5.46 13.42 -13.86
CA LEU A 111 -4.81 14.70 -13.51
C LEU A 111 -5.76 15.74 -12.91
N GLY A 112 -6.98 15.33 -12.56
CA GLY A 112 -8.04 16.21 -12.09
C GLY A 112 -7.88 16.66 -10.63
N TRP A 113 -7.69 17.95 -10.39
CA TRP A 113 -7.69 18.51 -9.02
C TRP A 113 -9.06 19.10 -8.58
N LYS A 114 -9.74 19.77 -9.52
CA LYS A 114 -11.06 20.40 -9.36
C LYS A 114 -11.70 20.68 -10.73
N GLY A 115 -12.99 21.03 -10.74
CA GLY A 115 -13.72 21.49 -11.93
C GLY A 115 -14.66 20.43 -12.49
N SER A 116 -15.51 20.83 -13.42
CA SER A 116 -16.55 19.98 -14.04
C SER A 116 -16.04 19.01 -15.11
N GLY A 117 -14.77 19.12 -15.51
CA GLY A 117 -14.14 18.25 -16.51
C GLY A 117 -13.68 16.89 -15.98
N PHE A 118 -13.82 16.64 -14.68
CA PHE A 118 -13.46 15.38 -14.03
C PHE A 118 -14.60 14.90 -13.16
N ASP A 119 -14.86 13.60 -13.17
CA ASP A 119 -15.81 13.01 -12.24
C ASP A 119 -15.23 12.90 -10.81
N GLY A 120 -16.09 12.61 -9.84
CA GLY A 120 -15.68 12.51 -8.44
C GLY A 120 -14.63 11.43 -8.16
N SER A 121 -14.64 10.33 -8.93
CA SER A 121 -13.68 9.23 -8.77
C SER A 121 -12.29 9.61 -9.29
N GLN A 122 -12.22 10.35 -10.40
CA GLN A 122 -11.00 10.90 -10.97
C GLN A 122 -10.35 11.93 -10.04
N LEU A 123 -11.16 12.85 -9.49
CA LEU A 123 -10.71 13.80 -8.48
C LEU A 123 -10.20 13.10 -7.20
N GLY A 124 -10.91 12.04 -6.78
CA GLY A 124 -10.51 11.21 -5.64
C GLY A 124 -9.19 10.49 -5.86
N SER A 125 -8.99 9.93 -7.06
CA SER A 125 -7.77 9.21 -7.43
C SER A 125 -6.54 10.13 -7.40
N THR A 126 -6.65 11.32 -7.98
CA THR A 126 -5.58 12.34 -7.97
C THR A 126 -5.18 12.72 -6.53
N ARG A 127 -6.18 12.93 -5.66
CA ARG A 127 -5.95 13.26 -4.25
C ARG A 127 -5.33 12.10 -3.48
N GLY A 128 -5.80 10.88 -3.71
CA GLY A 128 -5.25 9.66 -3.13
C GLY A 128 -3.78 9.46 -3.51
N TRP A 129 -3.45 9.67 -4.78
CA TRP A 129 -2.10 9.62 -5.29
C TRP A 129 -1.17 10.61 -4.60
N LEU A 130 -1.52 11.90 -4.56
CA LEU A 130 -0.72 12.92 -3.87
C LEU A 130 -0.57 12.63 -2.38
N ARG A 131 -1.65 12.20 -1.71
CA ARG A 131 -1.63 11.84 -0.28
C ARG A 131 -0.74 10.64 0.01
N SER A 132 -0.66 9.68 -0.91
CA SER A 132 0.14 8.46 -0.71
C SER A 132 1.63 8.75 -0.51
N LYS A 133 2.15 9.83 -1.12
CA LYS A 133 3.56 10.20 -0.98
C LYS A 133 3.92 10.56 0.46
N ALA A 134 2.99 11.14 1.22
CA ALA A 134 3.19 11.42 2.64
C ALA A 134 3.39 10.16 3.50
N ASN A 135 2.88 8.99 3.08
CA ASN A 135 3.04 7.72 3.80
C ASN A 135 4.53 7.33 3.94
N SER A 136 5.36 7.71 2.96
CA SER A 136 6.81 7.48 2.98
C SER A 136 7.53 8.28 4.08
N ILE A 137 6.88 9.28 4.67
CA ILE A 137 7.45 10.20 5.66
C ILE A 137 6.79 10.02 7.03
N GLU A 138 5.46 10.04 7.07
CA GLU A 138 4.70 10.06 8.32
C GLU A 138 4.90 8.79 9.14
N GLY A 139 4.97 8.95 10.46
CA GLY A 139 5.24 7.84 11.37
C GLY A 139 6.65 7.24 11.21
N GLY A 140 7.57 7.89 10.49
CA GLY A 140 8.98 7.53 10.33
C GLY A 140 9.30 7.11 8.89
N THR A 141 10.33 7.73 8.31
CA THR A 141 10.59 7.65 6.87
C THR A 141 10.92 6.23 6.38
N SER A 142 10.82 5.99 5.07
CA SER A 142 11.22 4.72 4.45
C SER A 142 12.68 4.37 4.77
N GLU A 143 13.60 5.34 4.77
CA GLU A 143 15.02 5.14 5.11
C GLU A 143 15.19 4.74 6.58
N VAL A 144 14.41 5.36 7.49
CA VAL A 144 14.44 4.98 8.91
C VAL A 144 13.93 3.55 9.11
N GLN A 145 12.87 3.14 8.41
CA GLN A 145 12.41 1.76 8.48
C GLN A 145 13.45 0.78 7.91
N LEU A 146 14.05 1.09 6.76
CA LEU A 146 15.09 0.26 6.14
C LEU A 146 16.31 0.11 7.06
N ASN A 147 16.72 1.17 7.76
CA ASN A 147 17.76 1.10 8.78
C ASN A 147 17.39 0.18 9.96
N ILE A 148 16.14 0.23 10.43
CA ILE A 148 15.66 -0.68 11.48
C ILE A 148 15.67 -2.12 10.96
N ILE A 149 15.22 -2.36 9.73
CA ILE A 149 15.21 -3.70 9.12
C ILE A 149 16.64 -4.24 9.01
N ALA A 150 17.56 -3.45 8.44
CA ALA A 150 18.97 -3.82 8.31
C ALA A 150 19.58 -4.24 9.65
N LYS A 151 19.40 -3.43 10.70
CA LYS A 151 20.08 -3.65 11.98
C LYS A 151 19.37 -4.66 12.89
N ARG A 152 18.04 -4.69 12.86
CA ARG A 152 17.22 -5.41 13.86
C ARG A 152 16.54 -6.66 13.31
N VAL A 153 16.37 -6.76 12.00
CA VAL A 153 15.83 -7.95 11.34
C VAL A 153 16.96 -8.75 10.70
N LEU A 154 17.85 -8.10 9.96
CA LEU A 154 18.94 -8.76 9.25
C LEU A 154 20.24 -8.87 10.07
N GLY A 155 20.37 -8.12 11.16
CA GLY A 155 21.55 -8.14 12.02
C GLY A 155 22.82 -7.59 11.36
N LEU A 156 22.68 -6.68 10.39
CA LEU A 156 23.82 -6.06 9.71
C LEU A 156 24.60 -5.13 10.67
N PRO A 157 25.94 -5.04 10.52
CA PRO A 157 26.79 -4.18 11.35
C PRO A 157 26.50 -2.68 11.11
N ASP A 158 26.88 -1.86 12.10
CA ASP A 158 26.74 -0.40 12.08
C ASP A 158 27.72 0.31 11.14
#